data_AF-A0A662Q6U0-F1
#
_entry.id   AF-A0A662Q6U0-F1
#
_cell.length_a   1.000
_cell.length_b   1.000
_cell.length_c   1.000
_cell.angle_alpha   90.00
_cell.angle_beta   90.00
_cell.angle_gamma   90.00
#
_symmetry.space_group_name_H-M   'P 1'
#
loop_
_entity.id
_entity.type
_entity.pdbx_description
1 polymer ?
#
loop_
_entity_poly.entity_id
_entity_poly.type
_entity_poly.pdbx_seq_one_letter_code
_entity_poly.pdbx_strand_id
1 'polypeptide(L)'
;MVGLIRDHDFLETGDSWIFCVVGDIHPPKRFFSYLKYVPGAGPWRRGGRSFSRIFSDYSMNEFKKILEYLKMTRPEFVKQDPVIGTEMSSVPIEFVKKHYNCLEGLRELIARGPRDKLEKLTITLVEEICDHGGLHEDDLGITGSILLQIHHERSDIDLIVYGRREFWKTIEILSELGYLGIRSREQALESMLKRYPITLSDASNLFDRIRYRGVYQGVEFSI
;
A
#
# COMPACT_ATOMS: atom_id res chain seq x y z
N MET A 1 14.32 5.93 17.71
CA MET A 1 14.07 4.48 17.84
C MET A 1 13.04 4.14 16.79
N VAL A 2 13.29 3.16 15.92
CA VAL A 2 12.28 2.72 14.94
C VAL A 2 11.18 2.04 15.74
N GLY A 3 9.93 2.49 15.57
CA GLY A 3 8.77 1.88 16.23
C GLY A 3 8.49 0.47 15.71
N LEU A 4 7.37 -0.11 16.10
CA LEU A 4 6.89 -1.35 15.48
C LEU A 4 6.65 -1.10 13.98
N ILE A 5 7.39 -1.82 13.13
CA ILE A 5 7.19 -1.81 11.68
C ILE A 5 6.14 -2.87 11.34
N ARG A 6 5.11 -2.50 10.59
CA ARG A 6 4.03 -3.40 10.16
C ARG A 6 3.93 -3.49 8.65
N ASP A 7 3.25 -4.52 8.18
CA ASP A 7 2.89 -4.66 6.77
C ASP A 7 2.26 -3.39 6.22
N HIS A 8 2.54 -3.06 4.96
CA HIS A 8 2.10 -1.84 4.28
C HIS A 8 2.63 -0.50 4.81
N ASP A 9 3.39 -0.46 5.91
CA ASP A 9 4.15 0.74 6.27
C ASP A 9 5.20 1.06 5.19
N PHE A 10 5.76 2.27 5.23
CA PHE A 10 6.86 2.65 4.34
C PHE A 10 8.14 3.01 5.08
N LEU A 11 9.27 2.67 4.47
CA LEU A 11 10.61 3.04 4.92
C LEU A 11 11.26 3.92 3.85
N GLU A 12 11.81 5.06 4.25
CA GLU A 12 12.56 5.94 3.37
C GLU A 12 14.02 6.01 3.83
N THR A 13 14.93 5.88 2.87
CA THR A 13 16.38 5.95 3.08
C THR A 13 16.91 7.38 2.98
N GLY A 14 18.18 7.60 3.35
CA GLY A 14 18.81 8.92 3.29
C GLY A 14 18.85 9.55 1.89
N ASP A 15 18.87 8.73 0.84
CA ASP A 15 18.80 9.10 -0.58
C ASP A 15 17.37 9.11 -1.13
N SER A 16 16.35 9.08 -0.27
CA SER A 16 14.92 9.18 -0.61
C SER A 16 14.38 8.02 -1.45
N TRP A 17 14.96 6.83 -1.33
CA TRP A 17 14.34 5.61 -1.85
C TRP A 17 13.29 5.13 -0.86
N ILE A 18 12.10 4.82 -1.37
CA ILE A 18 10.93 4.51 -0.56
C ILE A 18 10.53 3.05 -0.79
N PHE A 19 10.53 2.29 0.30
CA PHE A 19 10.26 0.86 0.32
C PHE A 19 8.93 0.60 1.04
N CYS A 20 8.08 -0.24 0.45
CA CYS A 20 6.86 -0.73 1.10
C CYS A 20 7.20 -1.98 1.89
N VAL A 21 6.84 -2.00 3.17
CA VAL A 21 7.04 -3.15 4.05
C VAL A 21 6.16 -4.31 3.61
N VAL A 22 6.66 -5.54 3.78
CA VAL A 22 5.96 -6.80 3.49
C VAL A 22 5.94 -7.68 4.74
N GLY A 23 4.74 -7.95 5.23
CA GLY A 23 4.45 -8.73 6.43
C GLY A 23 4.85 -8.03 7.73
N ASP A 24 4.47 -8.63 8.86
CA ASP A 24 4.76 -8.12 10.21
C ASP A 24 5.95 -8.83 10.89
N ILE A 25 6.56 -9.81 10.21
CA ILE A 25 7.66 -10.61 10.73
C ILE A 25 8.90 -10.34 9.90
N HIS A 26 9.99 -9.97 10.57
CA HIS A 26 11.21 -9.54 9.91
C HIS A 26 12.46 -10.19 10.50
N PRO A 27 13.52 -10.41 9.68
CA PRO A 27 14.78 -10.92 10.17
C PRO A 27 15.48 -9.89 11.08
N PRO A 28 16.39 -10.31 11.97
CA PRO A 28 17.07 -9.40 12.87
C PRO A 28 17.74 -8.22 12.13
N LYS A 29 17.46 -7.01 12.61
CA LYS A 29 18.01 -5.73 12.12
C LYS A 29 17.67 -5.37 10.66
N ARG A 30 16.69 -6.02 10.05
CA ARG A 30 16.25 -5.73 8.68
C ARG A 30 14.73 -5.78 8.62
N PHE A 31 14.13 -5.09 7.67
CA PHE A 31 12.70 -5.10 7.44
C PHE A 31 12.42 -5.61 6.04
N PHE A 32 11.62 -6.67 5.89
CA PHE A 32 11.22 -7.14 4.56
C PHE A 32 10.40 -6.05 3.87
N SER A 33 10.82 -5.69 2.66
CA SER A 33 10.22 -4.58 1.96
C SER A 33 10.66 -4.55 0.50
N TYR A 34 9.78 -4.15 -0.42
CA TYR A 34 10.14 -3.95 -1.82
C TYR A 34 10.32 -2.46 -2.15
N LEU A 35 11.24 -2.14 -3.06
CA LEU A 35 11.45 -0.77 -3.53
C LEU A 35 10.26 -0.30 -4.37
N LYS A 36 9.51 0.70 -3.89
CA LYS A 36 8.29 1.18 -4.57
C LYS A 36 8.55 2.47 -5.35
N TYR A 37 9.26 3.42 -4.75
CA TYR A 37 9.55 4.72 -5.36
C TYR A 37 11.01 5.12 -5.21
N VAL A 38 11.53 5.80 -6.23
CA VAL A 38 12.85 6.47 -6.20
C VAL A 38 12.68 7.92 -6.65
N PRO A 39 13.60 8.83 -6.31
CA PRO A 39 13.63 10.16 -6.91
C PRO A 39 13.69 10.07 -8.43
N GLY A 40 12.83 10.79 -9.13
CA GLY A 40 12.75 10.71 -10.59
C GLY A 40 11.57 11.46 -11.18
N ALA A 41 11.46 11.43 -12.51
CA ALA A 41 10.33 12.03 -13.20
C ALA A 41 9.06 11.21 -12.96
N GLY A 42 8.06 11.85 -12.34
CA GLY A 42 6.76 11.22 -12.15
C GLY A 42 5.73 12.18 -11.56
N PRO A 43 4.46 11.75 -11.55
CA PRO A 43 3.36 12.53 -10.97
C PRO A 43 3.40 12.56 -9.44
N TRP A 44 4.10 11.61 -8.79
CA TRP A 44 4.20 11.54 -7.34
C TRP A 44 5.18 12.60 -6.82
N ARG A 45 4.70 13.54 -6.01
CA ARG A 45 5.48 14.74 -5.66
C ARG A 45 5.23 15.20 -4.22
N ARG A 46 6.30 15.61 -3.55
CA ARG A 46 6.24 16.23 -2.22
C ARG A 46 7.42 17.15 -2.00
N GLY A 47 7.16 18.36 -1.46
CA GLY A 47 8.23 19.30 -1.07
C GLY A 47 9.18 19.66 -2.23
N GLY A 48 8.65 19.81 -3.44
CA GLY A 48 9.43 20.11 -4.65
C GLY A 48 10.20 18.92 -5.24
N ARG A 49 10.19 17.75 -4.59
CA ARG A 49 10.79 16.51 -5.11
C ARG A 49 9.74 15.70 -5.86
N SER A 50 10.14 15.14 -7.00
CA SER A 50 9.35 14.18 -7.77
C SER A 50 9.90 12.76 -7.60
N PHE A 51 9.00 11.79 -7.67
CA PHE A 51 9.30 10.37 -7.53
C PHE A 51 8.77 9.59 -8.73
N SER A 52 9.50 8.56 -9.12
CA SER A 52 9.09 7.55 -10.10
C SER A 52 8.75 6.27 -9.35
N ARG A 53 7.62 5.65 -9.72
CA ARG A 53 7.30 4.29 -9.27
C ARG A 53 8.15 3.30 -10.05
N ILE A 54 8.84 2.40 -9.35
CA ILE A 54 9.69 1.39 -10.00
C ILE A 54 8.86 0.26 -10.63
N PHE A 55 7.76 -0.15 -9.97
CA PHE A 55 6.85 -1.16 -10.51
C PHE A 55 6.00 -0.60 -11.64
N SER A 56 6.07 -1.25 -12.80
CA SER A 56 5.13 -1.02 -13.91
C SER A 56 3.83 -1.81 -13.73
N ASP A 57 3.93 -3.01 -13.16
CA ASP A 57 2.82 -3.82 -12.65
C ASP A 57 3.24 -4.65 -11.41
N TYR A 58 2.29 -5.03 -10.55
CA TYR A 58 2.58 -5.82 -9.33
C TYR A 58 2.64 -7.33 -9.63
N SER A 59 3.53 -7.75 -10.53
CA SER A 59 3.77 -9.16 -10.85
C SER A 59 5.07 -9.68 -10.23
N MET A 60 5.19 -11.00 -10.09
CA MET A 60 6.42 -11.65 -9.64
C MET A 60 7.59 -11.45 -10.63
N ASN A 61 7.30 -11.25 -11.91
CA ASN A 61 8.32 -10.96 -12.92
C ASN A 61 8.91 -9.56 -12.70
N GLU A 62 8.07 -8.56 -12.45
CA GLU A 62 8.54 -7.21 -12.08
C GLU A 62 9.31 -7.25 -10.75
N PHE A 63 8.82 -7.98 -9.75
CA PHE A 63 9.54 -8.13 -8.49
C PHE A 63 10.95 -8.73 -8.68
N LYS A 64 11.10 -9.77 -9.51
CA LYS A 64 12.42 -10.34 -9.85
C LYS A 64 13.34 -9.32 -10.51
N LYS A 65 12.84 -8.52 -11.46
CA LYS A 65 13.64 -7.46 -12.10
C LYS A 65 14.13 -6.43 -11.09
N ILE A 66 13.28 -6.09 -10.12
CA ILE A 66 13.63 -5.15 -9.05
C ILE A 66 14.68 -5.74 -8.13
N LEU A 67 14.58 -7.03 -7.79
CA LEU A 67 15.62 -7.73 -7.03
C LEU A 67 16.96 -7.70 -7.77
N GLU A 68 17.00 -8.00 -9.07
CA GLU A 68 18.23 -7.93 -9.86
C GLU A 68 18.79 -6.50 -9.94
N TYR A 69 17.92 -5.51 -10.15
CA TYR A 69 18.31 -4.09 -10.13
C TYR A 69 18.93 -3.69 -8.78
N LEU A 70 18.31 -4.11 -7.66
CA LEU A 70 18.82 -3.85 -6.32
C LEU A 70 20.16 -4.55 -6.11
N LYS A 71 20.34 -5.81 -6.51
CA LYS A 71 21.63 -6.51 -6.39
C LYS A 71 22.75 -5.78 -7.13
N MET A 72 22.46 -5.21 -8.30
CA MET A 72 23.45 -4.50 -9.10
C MET A 72 23.80 -3.11 -8.55
N THR A 73 22.83 -2.40 -7.97
CA THR A 73 22.97 -0.97 -7.62
C THR A 73 23.07 -0.70 -6.13
N ARG A 74 22.42 -1.52 -5.32
CA ARG A 74 22.25 -1.41 -3.87
C ARG A 74 22.19 -2.80 -3.21
N PRO A 75 23.25 -3.62 -3.33
CA PRO A 75 23.25 -4.99 -2.83
C PRO A 75 22.98 -5.08 -1.32
N GLU A 76 23.21 -4.00 -0.56
CA GLU A 76 22.86 -3.90 0.86
C GLU A 76 21.37 -4.18 1.16
N PHE A 77 20.48 -3.98 0.17
CA PHE A 77 19.04 -4.18 0.29
C PHE A 77 18.55 -5.57 -0.12
N VAL A 78 19.42 -6.46 -0.58
CA VAL A 78 19.04 -7.83 -0.96
C VAL A 78 19.81 -8.84 -0.12
N LYS A 79 19.11 -9.84 0.42
CA LYS A 79 19.75 -10.90 1.19
C LYS A 79 19.02 -12.22 1.01
N GLN A 80 19.78 -13.31 0.96
CA GLN A 80 19.23 -14.65 1.14
C GLN A 80 18.66 -14.75 2.56
N ASP A 81 17.36 -15.00 2.67
CA ASP A 81 16.73 -15.24 3.95
C ASP A 81 16.54 -16.75 4.18
N PRO A 82 17.05 -17.29 5.29
CA PRO A 82 17.02 -18.73 5.55
C PRO A 82 15.64 -19.25 5.93
N VAL A 83 14.71 -18.39 6.37
CA VAL A 83 13.37 -18.81 6.80
C VAL A 83 12.46 -19.01 5.58
N ILE A 84 12.48 -18.07 4.64
CA ILE A 84 11.72 -18.18 3.39
C ILE A 84 12.45 -19.01 2.32
N GLY A 85 13.75 -19.27 2.50
CA GLY A 85 14.56 -20.12 1.61
C GLY A 85 14.94 -19.47 0.27
N THR A 86 14.78 -18.15 0.12
CA THR A 86 15.06 -17.42 -1.11
C THR A 86 15.64 -16.03 -0.82
N GLU A 87 16.14 -15.36 -1.86
CA GLU A 87 16.53 -13.96 -1.77
C GLU A 87 15.31 -13.06 -1.69
N MET A 88 15.40 -12.07 -0.80
CA MET A 88 14.34 -11.10 -0.59
C MET A 88 14.91 -9.70 -0.39
N SER A 89 14.17 -8.72 -0.87
CA SER A 89 14.47 -7.31 -0.62
C SER A 89 14.13 -6.97 0.83
N SER A 90 15.05 -6.31 1.52
CA SER A 90 14.87 -5.84 2.89
C SER A 90 15.77 -4.64 3.18
N VAL A 91 15.25 -3.66 3.90
CA VAL A 91 16.02 -2.48 4.31
C VAL A 91 16.69 -2.76 5.67
N PRO A 92 18.02 -2.68 5.79
CA PRO A 92 18.70 -2.72 7.08
C PRO A 92 18.31 -1.51 7.94
N ILE A 93 18.20 -1.71 9.25
CA ILE A 93 17.73 -0.67 10.19
C ILE A 93 18.58 0.60 10.14
N GLU A 94 19.89 0.48 9.90
CA GLU A 94 20.82 1.60 9.79
C GLU A 94 20.59 2.48 8.54
N PHE A 95 19.90 1.97 7.52
CA PHE A 95 19.54 2.74 6.33
C PHE A 95 18.16 3.41 6.45
N VAL A 96 17.37 3.08 7.46
CA VAL A 96 16.04 3.69 7.67
C VAL A 96 16.21 5.12 8.17
N LYS A 97 15.97 6.09 7.29
CA LYS A 97 15.98 7.52 7.64
C LYS A 97 14.62 7.97 8.18
N LYS A 98 13.53 7.46 7.60
CA LYS A 98 12.16 7.76 8.04
C LYS A 98 11.29 6.52 7.92
N HIS A 99 10.42 6.34 8.90
CA HIS A 99 9.35 5.35 8.91
C HIS A 99 8.02 6.09 8.78
N TYR A 100 7.18 5.62 7.86
CA TYR A 100 5.81 6.06 7.67
C TYR A 100 4.91 4.94 8.18
N ASN A 101 4.30 5.19 9.33
CA ASN A 101 3.39 4.26 9.97
C ASN A 101 1.96 4.55 9.51
N CYS A 102 1.21 3.52 9.09
CA CYS A 102 -0.13 3.70 8.52
C CYS A 102 -1.14 4.28 9.52
N LEU A 103 -1.12 3.82 10.77
CA LEU A 103 -1.99 4.29 11.85
C LEU A 103 -1.69 5.76 12.19
N GLU A 104 -0.42 6.09 12.46
CA GLU A 104 -0.01 7.47 12.74
C GLU A 104 -0.25 8.40 11.54
N GLY A 105 -0.13 7.89 10.32
CA GLY A 105 -0.44 8.63 9.11
C GLY A 105 -1.90 9.08 9.03
N LEU A 106 -2.84 8.21 9.43
CA LEU A 106 -4.26 8.58 9.46
C LEU A 106 -4.53 9.60 10.57
N ARG A 107 -3.97 9.38 11.77
CA ARG A 107 -4.06 10.33 12.89
C ARG A 107 -3.50 11.71 12.52
N GLU A 108 -2.35 11.76 11.86
CA GLU A 108 -1.76 13.02 11.36
C GLU A 108 -2.69 13.66 10.33
N LEU A 109 -3.24 12.90 9.38
CA LEU A 109 -4.14 13.41 8.35
C LEU A 109 -5.40 14.06 8.97
N ILE A 110 -6.04 13.37 9.90
CA ILE A 110 -7.24 13.87 10.60
C ILE A 110 -6.89 15.13 11.41
N ALA A 111 -5.85 15.05 12.25
CA ALA A 111 -5.47 16.17 13.12
C ALA A 111 -5.04 17.42 12.33
N ARG A 112 -4.36 17.23 11.21
CA ARG A 112 -3.87 18.33 10.37
C ARG A 112 -4.93 18.88 9.41
N GLY A 113 -5.99 18.11 9.16
CA GLY A 113 -7.03 18.41 8.18
C GLY A 113 -6.59 18.27 6.71
N PRO A 114 -7.56 18.11 5.79
CA PRO A 114 -7.26 17.84 4.39
C PRO A 114 -6.72 19.08 3.66
N ARG A 115 -5.72 18.90 2.80
CA ARG A 115 -5.18 19.93 1.89
C ARG A 115 -5.80 19.90 0.51
N ASP A 116 -6.43 18.78 0.13
CA ASP A 116 -7.02 18.59 -1.19
C ASP A 116 -8.24 17.67 -1.14
N LYS A 117 -8.82 17.44 -2.32
CA LYS A 117 -10.03 16.64 -2.48
C LYS A 117 -9.82 15.17 -2.09
N LEU A 118 -8.66 14.58 -2.37
CA LEU A 118 -8.42 13.16 -2.08
C LEU A 118 -8.27 12.94 -0.58
N GLU A 119 -7.50 13.80 0.09
CA GLU A 119 -7.38 13.82 1.56
C GLU A 119 -8.76 14.02 2.20
N LYS A 120 -9.58 14.95 1.68
CA LYS A 120 -10.93 15.19 2.21
C LYS A 120 -11.82 13.96 2.06
N LEU A 121 -11.83 13.33 0.89
CA LEU A 121 -12.61 12.10 0.67
C LEU A 121 -12.14 10.95 1.55
N THR A 122 -10.83 10.87 1.82
CA THR A 122 -10.27 9.84 2.72
C THR A 122 -10.78 10.03 4.14
N ILE A 123 -10.73 11.25 4.67
CA ILE A 123 -11.24 11.56 6.02
C ILE A 123 -12.74 11.26 6.10
N THR A 124 -13.54 11.75 5.15
CA THR A 124 -15.00 11.51 5.16
C THR A 124 -15.35 10.03 5.02
N LEU A 125 -14.63 9.26 4.21
CA LEU A 125 -14.83 7.80 4.13
C LEU A 125 -14.53 7.12 5.48
N VAL A 126 -13.47 7.53 6.16
CA VAL A 126 -13.11 7.01 7.50
C VAL A 126 -14.19 7.37 8.53
N GLU A 127 -14.66 8.62 8.54
CA GLU A 127 -15.75 9.09 9.41
C GLU A 127 -17.03 8.28 9.18
N GLU A 128 -17.45 8.07 7.92
CA GLU A 128 -18.63 7.27 7.59
C GLU A 128 -18.50 5.80 8.02
N ILE A 129 -17.31 5.20 7.91
CA ILE A 129 -17.05 3.84 8.40
C ILE A 129 -17.20 3.79 9.93
N CYS A 130 -16.63 4.75 10.64
CA CYS A 130 -16.68 4.83 12.11
C CYS A 130 -18.08 5.17 12.64
N ASP A 131 -18.85 6.01 11.96
CA ASP A 131 -20.19 6.41 12.40
C ASP A 131 -21.22 5.29 12.19
N HIS A 132 -21.02 4.43 11.18
CA HIS A 132 -21.96 3.36 10.83
C HIS A 132 -21.80 2.09 11.69
N GLY A 133 -20.71 1.95 12.45
CA GLY A 133 -20.49 0.78 13.31
C GLY A 133 -19.47 1.01 14.42
N GLY A 134 -19.37 0.10 15.38
CA GLY A 134 -18.46 0.21 16.53
C GLY A 134 -16.96 0.06 16.21
N LEU A 135 -16.49 0.68 15.13
CA LEU A 135 -15.08 0.82 14.77
C LEU A 135 -14.57 2.19 15.24
N HIS A 136 -13.35 2.22 15.73
CA HIS A 136 -12.68 3.45 16.12
C HIS A 136 -11.62 3.84 15.08
N GLU A 137 -11.24 5.11 15.04
CA GLU A 137 -10.15 5.58 14.17
C GLU A 137 -8.85 4.78 14.38
N ASP A 138 -8.63 4.30 15.60
CA ASP A 138 -7.47 3.48 15.99
C ASP A 138 -7.49 2.06 15.41
N ASP A 139 -8.62 1.63 14.84
CA ASP A 139 -8.73 0.37 14.10
C ASP A 139 -8.34 0.53 12.63
N LEU A 140 -8.05 1.76 12.18
CA LEU A 140 -7.83 2.13 10.78
C LEU A 140 -6.46 2.79 10.57
N GLY A 141 -5.96 2.71 9.34
CA GLY A 141 -4.78 3.42 8.89
C GLY A 141 -4.89 3.81 7.42
N ILE A 142 -3.96 4.62 6.94
CA ILE A 142 -3.80 4.92 5.52
C ILE A 142 -2.43 4.45 5.04
N THR A 143 -2.35 3.95 3.82
CA THR A 143 -1.09 3.57 3.19
C THR A 143 -0.93 4.28 1.84
N GLY A 144 0.00 3.78 1.02
CA GLY A 144 0.18 4.23 -0.34
C GLY A 144 0.59 5.69 -0.45
N SER A 145 0.07 6.34 -1.48
CA SER A 145 0.53 7.69 -1.84
C SER A 145 0.06 8.78 -0.89
N ILE A 146 -1.07 8.57 -0.20
CA ILE A 146 -1.63 9.51 0.78
C ILE A 146 -0.77 9.53 2.04
N LEU A 147 -0.43 8.35 2.60
CA LEU A 147 0.49 8.23 3.74
C LEU A 147 1.84 8.91 3.45
N LEU A 148 2.34 8.74 2.23
CA LEU A 148 3.58 9.34 1.78
C LEU A 148 3.45 10.83 1.43
N GLN A 149 2.24 11.40 1.42
CA GLN A 149 1.94 12.76 0.95
C GLN A 149 2.52 13.05 -0.43
N ILE A 150 2.48 12.05 -1.32
CA ILE A 150 2.99 12.12 -2.71
C ILE A 150 1.87 11.83 -3.73
N HIS A 151 0.61 11.77 -3.29
CA HIS A 151 -0.55 11.51 -4.14
C HIS A 151 -0.77 12.63 -5.16
N HIS A 152 -1.54 12.31 -6.19
CA HIS A 152 -1.94 13.21 -7.26
C HIS A 152 -3.40 12.92 -7.67
N GLU A 153 -3.93 13.63 -8.66
CA GLU A 153 -5.37 13.62 -8.98
C GLU A 153 -5.96 12.27 -9.46
N ARG A 154 -5.11 11.29 -9.77
CA ARG A 154 -5.52 9.92 -10.15
C ARG A 154 -5.11 8.87 -9.11
N SER A 155 -4.71 9.32 -7.92
CA SER A 155 -4.39 8.41 -6.82
C SER A 155 -5.67 7.89 -6.17
N ASP A 156 -5.61 6.63 -5.75
CA ASP A 156 -6.68 5.93 -5.06
C ASP A 156 -6.58 6.18 -3.54
N ILE A 157 -7.61 5.76 -2.80
CA ILE A 157 -7.59 5.70 -1.33
C ILE A 157 -7.16 4.30 -0.91
N ASP A 158 -6.02 4.19 -0.23
CA ASP A 158 -5.53 2.91 0.30
C ASP A 158 -5.69 2.93 1.83
N LEU A 159 -6.70 2.22 2.35
CA LEU A 159 -6.94 2.06 3.79
C LEU A 159 -6.27 0.79 4.32
N ILE A 160 -5.97 0.78 5.61
CA ILE A 160 -5.56 -0.39 6.38
C ILE A 160 -6.59 -0.60 7.47
N VAL A 161 -7.02 -1.84 7.69
CA VAL A 161 -7.86 -2.20 8.83
C VAL A 161 -7.10 -3.14 9.75
N TYR A 162 -6.95 -2.75 11.01
CA TYR A 162 -6.24 -3.50 12.01
C TYR A 162 -7.19 -4.47 12.73
N GLY A 163 -7.06 -5.75 12.38
CA GLY A 163 -7.74 -6.84 13.08
C GLY A 163 -8.78 -7.56 12.21
N ARG A 164 -8.97 -8.86 12.47
CA ARG A 164 -9.85 -9.70 11.66
C ARG A 164 -11.31 -9.32 11.82
N ARG A 165 -11.74 -9.04 13.05
CA ARG A 165 -13.13 -8.67 13.35
C ARG A 165 -13.45 -7.33 12.69
N GLU A 166 -12.52 -6.39 12.83
CA GLU A 166 -12.57 -5.03 12.32
C GLU A 166 -12.62 -5.03 10.80
N PHE A 167 -11.80 -5.88 10.16
CA PHE A 167 -11.84 -6.06 8.70
C PHE A 167 -13.23 -6.50 8.24
N TRP A 168 -13.77 -7.60 8.78
CA TRP A 168 -15.09 -8.08 8.35
C TRP A 168 -16.22 -7.10 8.67
N LYS A 169 -16.11 -6.37 9.78
CA LYS A 169 -17.04 -5.29 10.13
C LYS A 169 -16.98 -4.14 9.10
N THR A 170 -15.78 -3.75 8.68
CA THR A 170 -15.57 -2.72 7.64
C THR A 170 -16.18 -3.15 6.31
N ILE A 171 -15.99 -4.41 5.91
CA ILE A 171 -16.57 -4.98 4.69
C ILE A 171 -18.11 -4.97 4.77
N GLU A 172 -18.70 -5.35 5.90
CA GLU A 172 -20.15 -5.27 6.13
C GLU A 172 -20.65 -3.82 5.97
N ILE A 173 -20.05 -2.87 6.67
CA ILE A 173 -20.41 -1.45 6.61
C ILE A 173 -20.34 -0.91 5.18
N LEU A 174 -19.25 -1.13 4.47
CA LEU A 174 -19.08 -0.65 3.10
C LEU A 174 -20.01 -1.34 2.10
N SER A 175 -20.40 -2.59 2.38
CA SER A 175 -21.43 -3.27 1.61
C SER A 175 -22.80 -2.63 1.80
N GLU A 176 -23.16 -2.29 3.04
CA GLU A 176 -24.43 -1.62 3.38
C GLU A 176 -24.51 -0.20 2.79
N LEU A 177 -23.38 0.52 2.82
CA LEU A 177 -23.25 1.85 2.19
C LEU A 177 -23.21 1.78 0.66
N GLY A 178 -23.07 0.58 0.07
CA GLY A 178 -23.06 0.38 -1.37
C GLY A 178 -21.77 0.85 -2.06
N TYR A 179 -20.66 0.94 -1.32
CA TYR A 179 -19.38 1.44 -1.83
C TYR A 179 -18.48 0.34 -2.40
N LEU A 180 -18.74 -0.92 -2.05
CA LEU A 180 -17.98 -2.06 -2.58
C LEU A 180 -18.34 -2.38 -4.03
N GLY A 181 -17.32 -2.70 -4.82
CA GLY A 181 -17.48 -3.04 -6.23
C GLY A 181 -16.29 -2.60 -7.07
N ILE A 182 -16.06 -3.30 -8.18
CA ILE A 182 -15.05 -2.93 -9.17
C ILE A 182 -15.77 -2.39 -10.40
N ARG A 183 -15.26 -1.29 -10.97
CA ARG A 183 -15.90 -0.57 -12.08
C ARG A 183 -16.15 -1.42 -13.33
N SER A 184 -15.20 -2.29 -13.69
CA SER A 184 -15.35 -3.21 -14.81
C SER A 184 -14.71 -4.55 -14.48
N ARG A 185 -15.53 -5.60 -14.51
CA ARG A 185 -15.08 -6.99 -14.38
C ARG A 185 -14.17 -7.35 -15.54
N GLU A 186 -14.54 -6.97 -16.75
CA GLU A 186 -13.83 -7.28 -17.98
C GLU A 186 -12.40 -6.72 -17.93
N GLN A 187 -12.26 -5.43 -17.63
CA GLN A 187 -10.95 -4.79 -17.51
C GLN A 187 -10.12 -5.40 -16.39
N ALA A 188 -10.73 -5.77 -15.27
CA ALA A 188 -10.04 -6.42 -14.16
C ALA A 188 -9.51 -7.81 -14.56
N LEU A 189 -10.32 -8.61 -15.25
CA LEU A 189 -9.93 -9.94 -15.73
C LEU A 189 -8.84 -9.85 -16.81
N GLU A 190 -8.97 -8.94 -17.77
CA GLU A 190 -7.92 -8.67 -18.77
C GLU A 190 -6.60 -8.29 -18.08
N SER A 191 -6.67 -7.44 -17.04
CA SER A 191 -5.50 -7.04 -16.29
C SER A 191 -4.86 -8.20 -15.52
N MET A 192 -5.67 -9.07 -14.90
CA MET A 192 -5.17 -10.28 -14.23
C MET A 192 -4.48 -11.24 -15.20
N LEU A 193 -5.11 -11.53 -16.34
CA LEU A 193 -4.58 -12.44 -17.36
C LEU A 193 -3.30 -11.92 -18.03
N LYS A 194 -3.14 -10.60 -18.12
CA LYS A 194 -1.89 -9.99 -18.59
C LYS A 194 -0.75 -10.14 -17.58
N ARG A 195 -1.05 -10.10 -16.28
CA ARG A 195 -0.05 -10.07 -15.20
C ARG A 195 0.35 -11.46 -14.71
N TYR A 196 -0.60 -12.38 -14.68
CA TYR A 196 -0.44 -13.70 -14.07
C TYR A 196 -0.65 -14.80 -15.11
N PRO A 197 0.21 -15.84 -15.11
CA PRO A 197 0.06 -16.99 -16.00
C PRO A 197 -1.03 -17.95 -15.48
N ILE A 198 -2.27 -17.47 -15.43
CA ILE A 198 -3.45 -18.20 -14.93
C ILE A 198 -4.53 -18.32 -15.99
N THR A 199 -5.43 -19.28 -15.83
CA THR A 199 -6.56 -19.44 -16.76
C THR A 199 -7.63 -18.36 -16.54
N LEU A 200 -8.49 -18.12 -17.52
CA LEU A 200 -9.66 -17.25 -17.35
C LEU A 200 -10.59 -17.74 -16.22
N SER A 201 -10.71 -19.06 -16.06
CA SER A 201 -11.48 -19.66 -14.96
C SER A 201 -10.88 -19.29 -13.61
N ASP A 202 -9.57 -19.44 -13.44
CA ASP A 202 -8.87 -19.07 -12.21
C ASP A 202 -8.95 -17.57 -11.94
N ALA A 203 -8.77 -16.75 -12.98
CA ALA A 203 -8.91 -15.29 -12.88
C ALA A 203 -10.32 -14.90 -12.44
N SER A 204 -11.36 -15.53 -13.01
CA SER A 204 -12.76 -15.33 -12.58
C SER A 204 -12.96 -15.72 -11.13
N ASN A 205 -12.47 -16.90 -10.72
CA ASN A 205 -12.58 -17.38 -9.34
C ASN A 205 -11.86 -16.47 -8.33
N LEU A 206 -10.72 -15.89 -8.70
CA LEU A 206 -9.99 -14.93 -7.88
C LEU A 206 -10.71 -13.58 -7.82
N PHE A 207 -11.20 -13.10 -8.96
CA PHE A 207 -11.98 -11.87 -9.02
C PHE A 207 -13.23 -11.96 -8.14
N ASP A 208 -13.94 -13.08 -8.18
CA ASP A 208 -15.15 -13.31 -7.39
C ASP A 208 -14.88 -13.36 -5.87
N ARG A 209 -13.62 -13.41 -5.44
CA ARG A 209 -13.21 -13.31 -4.02
C ARG A 209 -12.84 -11.90 -3.59
N ILE A 210 -12.74 -10.93 -4.52
CA ILE A 210 -12.45 -9.55 -4.15
C ILE A 210 -13.68 -8.96 -3.45
N ARG A 211 -13.48 -8.58 -2.19
CA ARG A 211 -14.49 -7.94 -1.32
C ARG A 211 -14.03 -6.61 -0.74
N TYR A 212 -12.76 -6.27 -0.93
CA TYR A 212 -12.06 -5.18 -0.24
C TYR A 212 -11.77 -3.98 -1.17
N ARG A 213 -12.41 -3.92 -2.34
CA ARG A 213 -12.27 -2.82 -3.30
C ARG A 213 -13.61 -2.18 -3.57
N GLY A 214 -13.58 -0.88 -3.79
CA GLY A 214 -14.79 -0.09 -4.02
C GLY A 214 -14.54 1.23 -4.73
N VAL A 215 -15.62 1.99 -4.88
CA VAL A 215 -15.59 3.34 -5.42
C VAL A 215 -16.35 4.28 -4.47
N TYR A 216 -15.65 5.27 -3.94
CA TYR A 216 -16.21 6.30 -3.08
C TYR A 216 -16.19 7.65 -3.79
N GLN A 217 -17.38 8.20 -4.07
CA GLN A 217 -17.56 9.49 -4.77
C GLN A 217 -16.71 9.66 -6.05
N GLY A 218 -16.57 8.57 -6.83
CA GLY A 218 -15.81 8.57 -8.08
C GLY A 218 -14.29 8.37 -7.92
N VAL A 219 -13.80 8.08 -6.71
CA VAL A 219 -12.41 7.68 -6.43
C VAL A 219 -12.39 6.19 -6.08
N GLU A 220 -11.44 5.43 -6.63
CA GLU A 220 -11.28 4.02 -6.24
C GLU A 220 -10.64 3.93 -4.85
N PHE A 221 -11.05 2.93 -4.08
CA PHE A 221 -10.39 2.62 -2.82
C PHE A 221 -10.13 1.12 -2.67
N SER A 222 -9.15 0.80 -1.84
CA SER A 222 -8.87 -0.55 -1.40
C SER A 222 -8.54 -0.60 0.09
N ILE A 223 -8.77 -1.78 0.69
CA ILE A 223 -8.59 -2.08 2.11
C ILE A 223 -7.77 -3.38 2.24
#